data_AF-A0A957TX29-F1
#
_entry.id   AF-A0A957TX29-F1
#
_cell.length_a   1.000
_cell.length_b   1.000
_cell.length_c   1.000
_cell.angle_alpha   90.00
_cell.angle_beta   90.00
_cell.angle_gamma   90.00
#
_symmetry.space_group_name_H-M   'P 1'
#
loop_
_entity.id
_entity.type
_entity.pdbx_description
1 polymer ?
#
loop_
_entity_poly.entity_id
_entity_poly.type
_entity_poly.pdbx_seq_one_letter_code
_entity_poly.pdbx_strand_id
1 'polypeptide(L)'
;FYAHCFAFDNLRIALSNYQIPIGPMNRDELRSAIEEPARQEGWQLEPGLVEQLLLDLGNEPGALPLLSHALLETWKRRRGRTMTLAGYVESGRVQGAIAQTAEHTFMKELTSEQQAIAKHIFMSLTELGEGAEDTRRRVQLIELMPRPAERAVVEAVLLTLVKARLVTTDEHEAEVAHEALIRQWPRLRAWLNENRDGLRVERRLTDAAREWDEFQRSERLLYSGSRFEQAWDRVKDKLDSLSQLERAFIETSHALVEAEKRQSEVERLLREAREAKRAGKAHDAIAAFAQAGTLEPNLTLDLEAEIEDVRRQVATHLVQAGERLAADDKYAEAAEKFKEALALAPPPDTPVYVWIPPGEFLMGSDESDTRAGDDEKPQHTVYVDGFWIMRVPVTNAQYASAVSEGACTPPANRRWDNPQFARHPVTDVTWDQAQAYARWVGGRLPTEAEWEKAARG
;
A
#
# COMPACT_ATOMS: atom_id res chain seq x y z
N PHE A 1 -16.76 -27.09 31.95
CA PHE A 1 -16.29 -27.82 33.14
C PHE A 1 -17.29 -28.90 33.59
N TYR A 2 -18.46 -28.59 34.18
CA TYR A 2 -19.39 -29.60 34.73
C TYR A 2 -19.91 -30.66 33.75
N ALA A 3 -20.11 -30.31 32.48
CA ALA A 3 -20.59 -31.24 31.45
C ALA A 3 -19.68 -32.47 31.26
N HIS A 4 -18.36 -32.34 31.47
CA HIS A 4 -17.43 -33.46 31.37
C HIS A 4 -17.53 -34.39 32.59
N CYS A 5 -17.81 -33.86 33.79
CA CYS A 5 -17.92 -34.66 35.00
C CYS A 5 -19.20 -35.52 35.01
N PHE A 6 -20.27 -35.07 34.33
CA PHE A 6 -21.53 -35.80 34.25
C PHE A 6 -21.48 -37.06 33.37
N ALA A 7 -20.41 -37.25 32.59
CA ALA A 7 -20.16 -38.48 31.84
C ALA A 7 -19.75 -39.67 32.74
N PHE A 8 -19.41 -39.43 34.01
CA PHE A 8 -18.99 -40.45 34.97
C PHE A 8 -19.96 -40.51 36.16
N ASP A 9 -20.64 -41.64 36.36
CA ASP A 9 -21.70 -41.77 37.36
C ASP A 9 -21.24 -41.46 38.80
N ASN A 10 -20.04 -41.91 39.18
CA ASN A 10 -19.50 -41.63 40.52
C ASN A 10 -19.23 -40.14 40.74
N LEU A 11 -18.75 -39.43 39.72
CA LEU A 11 -18.53 -37.98 39.79
C LEU A 11 -19.84 -37.21 39.78
N ARG A 12 -20.82 -37.66 38.99
CA ARG A 12 -22.18 -37.09 38.99
C ARG A 12 -22.81 -37.19 40.37
N ILE A 13 -22.78 -38.35 41.01
CA ILE A 13 -23.32 -38.57 42.36
C ILE A 13 -22.57 -37.73 43.40
N ALA A 14 -21.24 -37.70 43.35
CA ALA A 14 -20.43 -36.90 44.28
C ALA A 14 -20.70 -35.39 44.12
N LEU A 15 -20.79 -34.88 42.90
CA LEU A 15 -21.10 -33.47 42.63
C LEU A 15 -22.53 -33.11 43.06
N SER A 16 -23.50 -34.02 42.90
CA SER A 16 -24.86 -33.78 43.38
C SER A 16 -24.98 -33.76 44.90
N ASN A 17 -24.17 -34.55 45.61
CA ASN A 17 -24.28 -34.70 47.07
C ASN A 17 -23.36 -33.77 47.88
N TYR A 18 -22.30 -33.21 47.27
CA TYR A 18 -21.27 -32.45 47.98
C TYR A 18 -20.96 -31.09 47.35
N GLN A 19 -21.94 -30.45 46.71
CA GLN A 19 -21.79 -29.07 46.24
C GLN A 19 -22.26 -28.07 47.29
N ILE A 20 -21.33 -27.24 47.76
CA ILE A 20 -21.64 -26.03 48.53
C ILE A 20 -21.51 -24.84 47.57
N PRO A 21 -22.62 -24.19 47.19
CA PRO A 21 -22.54 -22.99 46.37
C PRO A 21 -21.93 -21.85 47.19
N ILE A 22 -20.73 -21.41 46.82
CA ILE A 22 -20.09 -20.24 47.42
C ILE A 22 -20.52 -19.01 46.62
N GLY A 23 -21.46 -18.24 47.18
CA GLY A 23 -21.86 -16.95 46.64
C GLY A 23 -20.89 -15.82 47.01
N PRO A 24 -21.08 -14.61 46.46
CA PRO A 24 -20.40 -13.43 46.99
C PRO A 24 -20.74 -13.25 48.47
N MET A 25 -19.74 -12.88 49.28
CA MET A 25 -19.95 -12.69 50.71
C MET A 25 -21.01 -11.62 50.95
N ASN A 26 -21.95 -11.90 51.85
CA ASN A 26 -22.91 -10.92 52.32
C ASN A 26 -22.23 -9.93 53.30
N ARG A 27 -22.96 -8.89 53.71
CA ARG A 27 -22.43 -7.82 54.55
C ARG A 27 -21.91 -8.32 55.91
N ASP A 28 -22.54 -9.32 56.49
CA ASP A 28 -22.14 -9.90 57.79
C ASP A 28 -20.92 -10.81 57.64
N GLU A 29 -20.86 -11.59 56.55
CA GLU A 29 -19.68 -12.39 56.21
C GLU A 29 -18.45 -11.51 55.95
N LEU A 30 -18.63 -10.39 55.23
CA LEU A 30 -17.57 -9.39 55.02
C LEU A 30 -17.14 -8.74 56.34
N ARG A 31 -18.08 -8.44 57.24
CA ARG A 31 -17.76 -7.95 58.58
C ARG A 31 -16.90 -8.95 59.34
N SER A 32 -17.32 -10.22 59.40
CA SER A 32 -16.55 -11.28 60.05
C SER A 32 -15.18 -11.46 59.42
N ALA A 33 -15.06 -11.34 58.09
CA ALA A 33 -13.79 -11.40 57.38
C ALA A 33 -12.82 -10.24 57.74
N ILE A 34 -13.33 -9.12 58.25
CA ILE A 34 -12.53 -7.99 58.74
C ILE A 34 -12.20 -8.16 60.23
N GLU A 35 -13.22 -8.46 61.05
CA GLU A 35 -13.11 -8.42 62.51
C GLU A 35 -12.44 -9.67 63.09
N GLU A 36 -12.71 -10.86 62.57
CA GLU A 36 -12.18 -12.11 63.13
C GLU A 36 -10.66 -12.21 63.00
N PRO A 37 -10.03 -11.94 61.84
CA PRO A 37 -8.57 -11.97 61.74
C PRO A 37 -7.89 -10.94 62.65
N ALA A 38 -8.47 -9.74 62.75
CA ALA A 38 -7.97 -8.69 63.64
C ALA A 38 -8.04 -9.15 65.11
N ARG A 39 -9.14 -9.79 65.52
CA ARG A 39 -9.33 -10.30 66.88
C ARG A 39 -8.35 -11.42 67.22
N GLN A 40 -8.16 -12.38 66.31
CA GLN A 40 -7.25 -13.52 66.51
C GLN A 40 -5.79 -13.06 66.69
N GLU A 41 -5.37 -12.06 65.92
CA GLU A 41 -4.02 -11.52 65.95
C GLU A 41 -3.84 -10.32 66.92
N GLY A 42 -4.89 -9.99 67.67
CA GLY A 42 -4.89 -8.93 68.70
C GLY A 42 -4.76 -7.50 68.16
N TRP A 43 -5.22 -7.23 66.94
CA TRP A 43 -5.34 -5.89 66.36
C TRP A 43 -6.64 -5.23 66.81
N GLN A 44 -6.60 -3.92 67.06
CA GLN A 44 -7.77 -3.12 67.39
C GLN A 44 -8.28 -2.39 66.16
N LEU A 45 -9.60 -2.39 65.96
CA LEU A 45 -10.27 -1.60 64.94
C LEU A 45 -10.96 -0.41 65.63
N GLU A 46 -10.69 0.80 65.17
CA GLU A 46 -11.37 1.99 65.69
C GLU A 46 -12.90 1.89 65.47
N PRO A 47 -13.73 2.24 66.47
CA PRO A 47 -15.19 2.22 66.30
C PRO A 47 -15.64 3.02 65.07
N GLY A 48 -16.51 2.43 64.24
CA GLY A 48 -16.99 3.05 63.00
C GLY A 48 -16.14 2.77 61.75
N LEU A 49 -14.92 2.22 61.90
CA LEU A 49 -14.07 1.87 60.75
C LEU A 49 -14.71 0.76 59.89
N VAL A 50 -15.22 -0.29 60.52
CA VAL A 50 -15.82 -1.44 59.81
C VAL A 50 -17.11 -1.03 59.11
N GLU A 51 -17.94 -0.22 59.76
CA GLU A 51 -19.17 0.33 59.19
C GLU A 51 -18.85 1.16 57.94
N GLN A 52 -17.83 2.01 58.03
CA GLN A 52 -17.41 2.86 56.92
C GLN A 52 -16.82 2.05 55.76
N LEU A 53 -15.99 1.04 56.03
CA LEU A 53 -15.47 0.10 55.03
C LEU A 53 -16.60 -0.60 54.26
N LEU A 54 -17.60 -1.13 54.98
CA LEU A 54 -18.74 -1.82 54.37
C LEU A 54 -19.71 -0.87 53.65
N LEU A 55 -19.75 0.41 54.03
CA LEU A 55 -20.48 1.46 53.32
C LEU A 55 -19.80 1.80 51.99
N ASP A 56 -18.50 2.08 52.03
CA ASP A 56 -17.72 2.47 50.86
C ASP A 56 -17.54 1.32 49.84
N LEU A 57 -17.68 0.06 50.27
CA LEU A 57 -17.62 -1.13 49.41
C LEU A 57 -18.92 -1.39 48.62
N GLY A 58 -20.07 -0.95 49.14
CA GLY A 58 -21.36 -1.08 48.47
C GLY A 58 -21.69 -2.50 47.97
N ASN A 59 -22.23 -2.58 46.74
CA ASN A 59 -22.50 -3.83 46.01
C ASN A 59 -21.47 -4.04 44.88
N GLU A 60 -20.23 -3.56 45.05
CA GLU A 60 -19.22 -3.62 43.98
C GLU A 60 -18.90 -5.08 43.55
N PRO A 61 -18.91 -5.38 42.24
CA PRO A 61 -18.39 -6.64 41.73
C PRO A 61 -16.91 -6.79 42.12
N GLY A 62 -16.54 -7.91 42.73
CA GLY A 62 -15.15 -8.12 43.19
C GLY A 62 -14.79 -7.36 44.47
N ALA A 63 -15.74 -7.24 45.40
CA ALA A 63 -15.56 -6.57 46.69
C ALA A 63 -14.37 -7.09 47.53
N LEU A 64 -14.12 -8.40 47.51
CA LEU A 64 -13.14 -9.04 48.41
C LEU A 64 -11.69 -8.58 48.18
N PRO A 65 -11.16 -8.60 46.95
CA PRO A 65 -9.81 -8.10 46.72
C PRO A 65 -9.63 -6.61 47.02
N LEU A 66 -10.64 -5.78 46.68
CA LEU A 66 -10.61 -4.35 46.96
C LEU A 66 -10.59 -4.09 48.48
N LEU A 67 -11.41 -4.83 49.23
CA LEU A 67 -11.41 -4.82 50.69
C LEU A 67 -10.06 -5.26 51.25
N SER A 68 -9.47 -6.35 50.74
CA SER A 68 -8.15 -6.82 51.16
C SER A 68 -7.07 -5.74 50.97
N HIS A 69 -7.08 -5.03 49.83
CA HIS A 69 -6.15 -3.94 49.56
C HIS A 69 -6.38 -2.75 50.50
N ALA A 70 -7.63 -2.32 50.67
CA ALA A 70 -7.98 -1.22 51.56
C ALA A 70 -7.59 -1.49 53.02
N LEU A 71 -7.81 -2.72 53.51
CA LEU A 71 -7.38 -3.15 54.84
C LEU A 71 -5.87 -3.13 54.98
N LEU A 72 -5.13 -3.62 53.98
CA LEU A 72 -3.66 -3.58 53.97
C LEU A 72 -3.14 -2.14 54.04
N GLU A 73 -3.69 -1.24 53.22
CA GLU A 73 -3.27 0.17 53.19
C GLU A 73 -3.64 0.92 54.47
N THR A 74 -4.78 0.60 55.08
CA THR A 74 -5.17 1.10 56.39
C THR A 74 -4.22 0.58 57.47
N TRP A 75 -3.84 -0.70 57.40
CA TRP A 75 -2.91 -1.32 58.35
C TRP A 75 -1.50 -0.73 58.26
N LYS A 76 -1.04 -0.34 57.06
CA LYS A 76 0.24 0.38 56.89
C LYS A 76 0.23 1.76 57.55
N ARG A 77 -0.93 2.42 57.64
CA ARG A 77 -1.14 3.77 58.23
C ARG A 77 -1.70 3.73 59.67
N ARG A 78 -1.66 2.56 60.30
CA ARG A 78 -2.16 2.35 61.67
C ARG A 78 -1.38 3.17 62.69
N ARG A 79 -1.98 3.35 63.87
CA ARG A 79 -1.29 3.90 65.05
C ARG A 79 -1.09 2.78 66.08
N GLY A 80 0.16 2.35 66.25
CA GLY A 80 0.50 1.23 67.13
C GLY A 80 -0.18 -0.07 66.69
N ARG A 81 -1.10 -0.59 67.52
CA ARG A 81 -1.90 -1.80 67.25
C ARG A 81 -3.32 -1.50 66.79
N THR A 82 -3.65 -0.23 66.51
CA THR A 82 -5.00 0.20 66.16
C THR A 82 -5.06 0.65 64.71
N MET A 83 -5.88 -0.01 63.90
CA MET A 83 -6.29 0.48 62.59
C MET A 83 -7.32 1.58 62.79
N THR A 84 -7.05 2.77 62.25
CA THR A 84 -7.81 3.99 62.54
C THR A 84 -8.66 4.40 61.35
N LEU A 85 -9.77 5.08 61.62
CA LEU A 85 -10.60 5.73 60.61
C LEU A 85 -9.80 6.81 59.87
N ALA A 86 -8.95 7.54 60.60
CA ALA A 86 -8.03 8.51 60.00
C ALA A 86 -7.08 7.85 59.00
N GLY A 87 -6.46 6.71 59.35
CA GLY A 87 -5.56 5.97 58.46
C GLY A 87 -6.27 5.42 57.22
N TYR A 88 -7.53 5.03 57.35
CA TYR A 88 -8.38 4.59 56.23
C TYR A 88 -8.79 5.73 55.29
N VAL A 89 -9.11 6.91 55.83
CA VAL A 89 -9.40 8.10 55.02
C VAL A 89 -8.12 8.59 54.33
N GLU A 90 -6.99 8.61 55.04
CA GLU A 90 -5.68 8.94 54.46
C GLU A 90 -5.26 7.96 53.37
N SER A 91 -5.65 6.69 53.45
CA SER A 91 -5.43 5.73 52.36
C SER A 91 -6.36 5.94 51.17
N GLY A 92 -7.28 6.91 51.18
CA GLY A 92 -8.19 7.17 50.08
C GLY A 92 -9.46 6.33 50.08
N ARG A 93 -9.80 5.67 51.20
CA ARG A 93 -10.95 4.75 51.34
C ARG A 93 -10.88 3.55 50.39
N VAL A 94 -11.92 2.71 50.37
CA VAL A 94 -12.00 1.48 49.56
C VAL A 94 -11.72 1.74 48.06
N GLN A 95 -12.38 2.71 47.45
CA GLN A 95 -12.24 2.97 46.01
C GLN A 95 -10.97 3.75 45.65
N GLY A 96 -10.53 4.69 46.50
CA GLY A 96 -9.37 5.54 46.21
C GLY A 96 -8.02 4.94 46.62
N ALA A 97 -7.99 3.92 47.50
CA ALA A 97 -6.75 3.28 47.91
C ALA A 97 -5.97 2.67 46.75
N ILE A 98 -6.67 1.98 45.83
CA ILE A 98 -6.01 1.39 44.67
C ILE A 98 -5.49 2.46 43.71
N ALA A 99 -6.23 3.56 43.53
CA ALA A 99 -5.81 4.68 42.70
C ALA A 99 -4.60 5.42 43.28
N GLN A 100 -4.55 5.60 44.61
CA GLN A 100 -3.40 6.19 45.30
C GLN A 100 -2.17 5.28 45.20
N THR A 101 -2.32 3.96 45.41
CA THR A 101 -1.22 3.00 45.21
C THR A 101 -0.70 3.05 43.78
N ALA A 102 -1.60 3.03 42.79
CA ALA A 102 -1.22 3.10 41.38
C ALA A 102 -0.46 4.40 41.05
N GLU A 103 -0.97 5.55 41.48
CA GLU A 103 -0.31 6.84 41.25
C GLU A 103 1.03 6.92 41.97
N HIS A 104 1.12 6.42 43.22
CA HIS A 104 2.37 6.39 43.98
C HIS A 104 3.43 5.51 43.31
N THR A 105 3.09 4.24 43.00
CA THR A 105 4.00 3.31 42.33
C THR A 105 4.44 3.87 40.99
N PHE A 106 3.51 4.40 40.18
CA PHE A 106 3.85 5.00 38.89
C PHE A 106 4.78 6.21 39.02
N MET A 107 4.57 7.10 40.00
CA MET A 107 5.33 8.34 40.13
C MET A 107 6.62 8.23 40.93
N LYS A 108 6.70 7.30 41.87
CA LYS A 108 7.79 7.23 42.85
C LYS A 108 8.67 6.00 42.68
N GLU A 109 8.15 4.92 42.12
CA GLU A 109 8.88 3.65 41.99
C GLU A 109 9.32 3.35 40.55
N LEU A 110 8.78 4.05 39.55
CA LEU A 110 9.14 3.89 38.14
C LEU A 110 9.91 5.10 37.61
N THR A 111 10.96 4.85 36.81
CA THR A 111 11.66 5.88 36.02
C THR A 111 10.81 6.36 34.84
N SER A 112 11.17 7.48 34.19
CA SER A 112 10.44 7.99 33.02
C SER A 112 10.33 6.97 31.86
N GLU A 113 11.36 6.16 31.66
CA GLU A 113 11.36 5.08 30.66
C GLU A 113 10.39 3.95 31.08
N GLN A 114 10.47 3.53 32.35
CA GLN A 114 9.57 2.52 32.91
C GLN A 114 8.10 2.98 32.97
N GLN A 115 7.86 4.28 33.13
CA GLN A 115 6.52 4.87 33.10
C GLN A 115 5.88 4.76 31.72
N ALA A 116 6.66 4.95 30.64
CA ALA A 116 6.16 4.74 29.28
C ALA A 116 5.76 3.28 29.04
N ILE A 117 6.57 2.34 29.54
CA ILE A 117 6.28 0.90 29.48
C ILE A 117 5.06 0.55 30.32
N ALA A 118 4.96 1.04 31.56
CA ALA A 118 3.82 0.80 32.43
C ALA A 118 2.52 1.35 31.83
N LYS A 119 2.57 2.54 31.21
CA LYS A 119 1.43 3.10 30.47
C LYS A 119 0.99 2.12 29.36
N HIS A 120 1.91 1.62 28.55
CA HIS A 120 1.61 0.64 27.51
C HIS A 120 0.99 -0.64 28.09
N ILE A 121 1.57 -1.21 29.15
CA ILE A 121 1.04 -2.41 29.83
C ILE A 121 -0.41 -2.19 30.26
N PHE A 122 -0.71 -1.12 30.99
CA PHE A 122 -2.08 -0.88 31.46
C PHE A 122 -3.10 -0.66 30.32
N MET A 123 -2.68 -0.01 29.24
CA MET A 123 -3.51 0.17 28.05
C MET A 123 -3.78 -1.17 27.33
N SER A 124 -2.80 -2.08 27.30
CA SER A 124 -2.95 -3.42 26.72
C SER A 124 -3.81 -4.36 27.57
N LEU A 125 -3.73 -4.25 28.90
CA LEU A 125 -4.49 -5.08 29.87
C LEU A 125 -5.94 -4.63 30.10
N THR A 126 -6.42 -3.63 29.38
CA THR A 126 -7.79 -3.09 29.52
C THR A 126 -8.60 -3.43 28.27
N GLU A 127 -9.79 -4.01 28.39
CA GLU A 127 -10.75 -4.14 27.30
C GLU A 127 -11.66 -2.90 27.24
N LEU A 128 -11.85 -2.33 26.04
CA LEU A 128 -12.58 -1.06 25.88
C LEU A 128 -14.04 -1.37 25.58
N GLY A 129 -14.95 -0.91 26.43
CA GLY A 129 -16.38 -1.14 26.23
C GLY A 129 -16.95 -0.33 25.05
N GLU A 130 -17.89 -0.90 24.29
CA GLU A 130 -18.73 -0.16 23.34
C GLU A 130 -19.97 0.36 24.06
N GLY A 131 -19.82 1.46 24.81
CA GLY A 131 -20.90 2.04 25.62
C GLY A 131 -21.13 1.33 26.97
N ALA A 132 -20.34 0.28 27.26
CA ALA A 132 -20.23 -0.37 28.56
C ALA A 132 -18.97 0.10 29.32
N GLU A 133 -18.85 -0.25 30.61
CA GLU A 133 -17.63 0.01 31.38
C GLU A 133 -16.42 -0.72 30.78
N ASP A 134 -15.24 -0.10 30.85
CA ASP A 134 -14.00 -0.74 30.44
C ASP A 134 -13.67 -1.88 31.43
N THR A 135 -13.35 -3.06 30.92
CA THR A 135 -13.13 -4.29 31.70
C THR A 135 -11.67 -4.71 31.62
N ARG A 136 -11.25 -5.72 32.39
CA ARG A 136 -9.89 -6.25 32.29
C ARG A 136 -9.75 -7.23 31.13
N ARG A 137 -8.59 -7.20 30.46
CA ARG A 137 -8.19 -8.14 29.41
C ARG A 137 -6.99 -8.96 29.87
N ARG A 138 -6.99 -10.25 29.51
CA ARG A 138 -5.82 -11.13 29.62
C ARG A 138 -4.97 -11.01 28.38
N VAL A 139 -3.67 -10.81 28.56
CA VAL A 139 -2.72 -10.56 27.48
C VAL A 139 -1.51 -11.46 27.65
N GLN A 140 -1.05 -12.09 26.57
CA GLN A 140 0.18 -12.89 26.64
C GLN A 140 1.39 -11.99 26.90
N LEU A 141 2.31 -12.43 27.75
CA LEU A 141 3.51 -11.66 28.12
C LEU A 141 4.35 -11.27 26.91
N ILE A 142 4.36 -12.08 25.85
CA ILE A 142 5.06 -11.79 24.60
C ILE A 142 4.49 -10.57 23.85
N GLU A 143 3.19 -10.29 23.99
CA GLU A 143 2.55 -9.12 23.39
C GLU A 143 2.95 -7.81 24.08
N LEU A 144 3.26 -7.88 25.37
CA LEU A 144 3.76 -6.75 26.15
C LEU A 144 5.23 -6.44 25.82
N MET A 145 5.89 -7.31 25.05
CA MET A 145 7.31 -7.28 24.72
C MET A 145 7.53 -7.30 23.20
N PRO A 146 7.05 -6.30 22.44
CA PRO A 146 7.20 -6.27 20.98
C PRO A 146 8.67 -6.27 20.55
N ARG A 147 9.57 -5.80 21.42
CA ARG A 147 11.02 -5.75 21.19
C ARG A 147 11.77 -6.65 22.17
N PRO A 148 12.61 -7.60 21.69
CA PRO A 148 13.41 -8.46 22.56
C PRO A 148 14.35 -7.69 23.49
N ALA A 149 14.86 -6.53 23.05
CA ALA A 149 15.75 -5.68 23.83
C ALA A 149 15.07 -5.06 25.07
N GLU A 150 13.75 -4.91 25.06
CA GLU A 150 12.98 -4.30 26.16
C GLU A 150 12.55 -5.32 27.21
N ARG A 151 12.74 -6.62 26.94
CA ARG A 151 12.28 -7.73 27.79
C ARG A 151 12.66 -7.55 29.25
N ALA A 152 13.93 -7.27 29.53
CA ALA A 152 14.42 -7.11 30.90
C ALA A 152 13.75 -5.93 31.63
N VAL A 153 13.47 -4.85 30.90
CA VAL A 153 12.82 -3.65 31.47
C VAL A 153 11.33 -3.91 31.70
N VAL A 154 10.64 -4.55 30.74
CA VAL A 154 9.22 -4.93 30.87
C VAL A 154 9.02 -5.90 32.03
N GLU A 155 9.87 -6.93 32.16
CA GLU A 155 9.84 -7.87 33.28
C GLU A 155 10.06 -7.15 34.63
N ALA A 156 11.01 -6.21 34.70
CA ALA A 156 11.23 -5.40 35.91
C ALA A 156 10.02 -4.53 36.26
N VAL A 157 9.37 -3.91 35.27
CA VAL A 157 8.15 -3.13 35.47
C VAL A 157 7.01 -4.03 35.97
N LEU A 158 6.77 -5.17 35.32
CA LEU A 158 5.75 -6.14 35.74
C LEU A 158 5.98 -6.61 37.18
N LEU A 159 7.22 -6.93 37.57
CA LEU A 159 7.55 -7.30 38.94
C LEU A 159 7.20 -6.20 39.95
N THR A 160 7.46 -4.93 39.63
CA THR A 160 7.06 -3.80 40.47
C THR A 160 5.53 -3.67 40.57
N LEU A 161 4.82 -3.80 39.45
CA LEU A 161 3.35 -3.73 39.42
C LEU A 161 2.70 -4.90 40.17
N VAL A 162 3.27 -6.11 40.10
CA VAL A 162 2.83 -7.30 40.85
C VAL A 162 3.06 -7.11 42.35
N LYS A 163 4.23 -6.60 42.76
CA LYS A 163 4.53 -6.28 44.17
C LYS A 163 3.55 -5.24 44.73
N ALA A 164 3.15 -4.26 43.92
CA ALA A 164 2.16 -3.26 44.26
C ALA A 164 0.71 -3.78 44.18
N ARG A 165 0.50 -5.05 43.77
CA ARG A 165 -0.82 -5.68 43.55
C ARG A 165 -1.70 -4.97 42.51
N LEU A 166 -1.08 -4.34 41.52
CA LEU A 166 -1.77 -3.66 40.42
C LEU A 166 -2.01 -4.59 39.24
N VAL A 167 -1.12 -5.56 39.03
CA VAL A 167 -1.16 -6.56 37.97
C VAL A 167 -1.01 -7.94 38.58
N THR A 168 -1.68 -8.93 38.01
CA THR A 168 -1.47 -10.36 38.29
C THR A 168 -0.91 -11.02 37.04
N THR A 169 0.08 -11.87 37.23
CA THR A 169 0.74 -12.63 36.15
C THR A 169 0.64 -14.13 36.44
N ASP A 170 0.41 -14.93 35.41
CA ASP A 170 0.61 -16.39 35.44
C ASP A 170 1.88 -16.78 34.66
N GLU A 171 2.01 -18.03 34.22
CA GLU A 171 3.18 -18.50 33.47
C GLU A 171 3.37 -17.77 32.12
N HIS A 172 2.29 -17.32 31.47
CA HIS A 172 2.32 -16.80 30.10
C HIS A 172 1.45 -15.56 29.86
N GLU A 173 0.59 -15.18 30.80
CA GLU A 173 -0.39 -14.11 30.70
C GLU A 173 -0.26 -13.10 31.85
N ALA A 174 -0.71 -11.88 31.58
CA ALA A 174 -0.91 -10.83 32.55
C ALA A 174 -2.34 -10.28 32.46
N GLU A 175 -2.88 -9.86 33.60
CA GLU A 175 -4.15 -9.12 33.70
C GLU A 175 -4.07 -8.06 34.80
N VAL A 176 -4.90 -7.02 34.70
CA VAL A 176 -5.06 -6.08 35.82
C VAL A 176 -5.62 -6.84 37.02
N ALA A 177 -5.03 -6.63 38.19
CA ALA A 177 -5.46 -7.31 39.41
C ALA A 177 -6.97 -7.08 39.65
N HIS A 178 -7.44 -5.83 39.55
CA HIS A 178 -8.84 -5.44 39.77
C HIS A 178 -9.33 -4.38 38.77
N GLU A 179 -10.54 -4.55 38.24
CA GLU A 179 -11.19 -3.56 37.35
C GLU A 179 -11.47 -2.21 38.03
N ALA A 180 -11.50 -2.19 39.37
CA ALA A 180 -11.53 -0.94 40.15
C ALA A 180 -10.36 -0.02 39.81
N LEU A 181 -9.19 -0.56 39.43
CA LEU A 181 -8.05 0.24 38.99
C LEU A 181 -8.40 1.04 37.72
N ILE A 182 -9.05 0.39 36.75
CA ILE A 182 -9.46 0.99 35.47
C ILE A 182 -10.49 2.10 35.72
N ARG A 183 -11.43 1.88 36.65
CA ARG A 183 -12.53 2.81 36.95
C ARG A 183 -12.11 4.00 37.82
N GLN A 184 -11.18 3.79 38.76
CA GLN A 184 -10.88 4.76 39.82
C GLN A 184 -9.56 5.49 39.63
N TRP A 185 -8.62 5.00 38.80
CA TRP A 185 -7.36 5.70 38.56
C TRP A 185 -7.51 6.77 37.47
N PRO A 186 -7.47 8.08 37.81
CA PRO A 186 -7.80 9.14 36.85
C PRO A 186 -6.83 9.20 35.66
N ARG A 187 -5.55 8.89 35.91
CA ARG A 187 -4.50 8.90 34.89
C ARG A 187 -4.70 7.82 33.83
N LEU A 188 -5.03 6.59 34.24
CA LEU A 188 -5.34 5.51 33.30
C LEU A 188 -6.59 5.85 32.48
N ARG A 189 -7.62 6.40 33.11
CA ARG A 189 -8.82 6.86 32.38
C ARG A 189 -8.51 7.97 31.38
N ALA A 190 -7.64 8.91 31.72
CA ALA A 190 -7.19 9.93 30.79
C ALA A 190 -6.52 9.29 29.57
N TRP A 191 -5.59 8.35 29.77
CA TRP A 191 -4.92 7.65 28.67
C TRP A 191 -5.87 6.85 27.79
N LEU A 192 -6.83 6.15 28.38
CA LEU A 192 -7.82 5.38 27.64
C LEU A 192 -8.72 6.31 26.81
N ASN A 193 -9.18 7.42 27.40
CA ASN A 193 -10.04 8.40 26.73
C ASN A 193 -9.33 9.17 25.62
N GLU A 194 -8.07 9.54 25.80
CA GLU A 194 -7.27 10.28 24.82
C GLU A 194 -7.07 9.52 23.50
N ASN A 195 -7.10 8.18 23.54
CA ASN A 195 -6.76 7.35 22.38
C ASN A 195 -7.65 6.11 22.24
N ARG A 196 -8.95 6.21 22.57
CA ARG A 196 -9.89 5.07 22.46
C ARG A 196 -9.92 4.44 21.07
N ASP A 197 -10.08 5.27 20.04
CA ASP A 197 -10.18 4.78 18.66
C ASP A 197 -8.85 4.21 18.16
N GLY A 198 -7.72 4.81 18.56
CA GLY A 198 -6.40 4.28 18.23
C GLY A 198 -6.13 2.91 18.85
N LEU A 199 -6.51 2.71 20.12
CA LEU A 199 -6.38 1.41 20.79
C LEU A 199 -7.25 0.34 20.13
N ARG A 200 -8.43 0.71 19.62
CA ARG A 200 -9.30 -0.21 18.87
C ARG A 200 -8.66 -0.64 17.55
N VAL A 201 -8.07 0.30 16.81
CA VAL A 201 -7.37 0.00 15.55
C VAL A 201 -6.16 -0.90 15.81
N GLU A 202 -5.37 -0.61 16.85
CA GLU A 202 -4.23 -1.44 17.24
C GLU A 202 -4.67 -2.87 17.59
N ARG A 203 -5.74 -3.05 18.37
CA ARG A 203 -6.27 -4.39 18.68
C ARG A 203 -6.73 -5.16 17.46
N ARG A 204 -7.51 -4.52 16.59
CA ARG A 204 -7.96 -5.16 15.35
C ARG A 204 -6.77 -5.55 14.48
N LEU A 205 -5.70 -4.74 14.47
CA LEU A 205 -4.47 -5.09 13.77
C LEU A 205 -3.80 -6.32 14.37
N THR A 206 -3.67 -6.39 15.70
CA THR A 206 -3.11 -7.55 16.41
C THR A 206 -3.89 -8.82 16.10
N ASP A 207 -5.23 -8.76 16.18
CA ASP A 207 -6.10 -9.92 15.94
C ASP A 207 -6.03 -10.37 14.48
N ALA A 208 -6.09 -9.43 13.52
CA ALA A 208 -5.98 -9.72 12.10
C ALA A 208 -4.61 -10.31 11.73
N ALA A 209 -3.53 -9.82 12.35
CA ALA A 209 -2.19 -10.33 12.10
C ALA A 209 -2.02 -11.77 12.61
N ARG A 210 -2.65 -12.14 13.74
CA ARG A 210 -2.70 -13.52 14.23
C ARG A 210 -3.50 -14.43 13.33
N GLU A 211 -4.71 -14.00 12.96
CA GLU A 211 -5.55 -14.76 12.04
C GLU A 211 -4.80 -14.99 10.72
N TRP A 212 -4.15 -13.97 10.18
CA TRP A 212 -3.32 -14.10 8.98
C TRP A 212 -2.20 -15.15 9.14
N ASP A 213 -1.48 -15.18 10.25
CA ASP A 213 -0.43 -16.19 10.50
C ASP A 213 -1.00 -17.60 10.67
N GLU A 214 -2.10 -17.76 11.41
CA GLU A 214 -2.80 -19.03 11.60
C GLU A 214 -3.27 -19.63 10.28
N PHE A 215 -3.71 -18.78 9.35
CA PHE A 215 -4.14 -19.17 7.99
C PHE A 215 -3.01 -19.12 6.96
N GLN A 216 -1.77 -19.43 7.38
CA GLN A 216 -0.59 -19.55 6.51
C GLN A 216 -0.33 -18.33 5.64
N ARG A 217 -0.63 -17.14 6.17
CA ARG A 217 -0.40 -15.85 5.52
C ARG A 217 -1.18 -15.66 4.22
N SER A 218 -2.41 -16.17 4.17
CA SER A 218 -3.32 -16.00 3.04
C SER A 218 -3.56 -14.54 2.66
N GLU A 219 -3.36 -14.19 1.39
CA GLU A 219 -3.59 -12.84 0.84
C GLU A 219 -5.03 -12.33 1.07
N ARG A 220 -6.01 -13.24 1.17
CA ARG A 220 -7.43 -12.89 1.38
C ARG A 220 -7.71 -12.22 2.73
N LEU A 221 -6.81 -12.36 3.70
CA LEU A 221 -6.94 -11.78 5.04
C LEU A 221 -6.21 -10.44 5.17
N LEU A 222 -5.41 -10.07 4.18
CA LEU A 222 -4.72 -8.78 4.17
C LEU A 222 -5.74 -7.65 4.15
N TYR A 223 -5.38 -6.55 4.81
CA TYR A 223 -6.23 -5.37 4.79
C TYR A 223 -6.23 -4.72 3.42
N SER A 224 -7.42 -4.32 2.98
CA SER A 224 -7.65 -3.52 1.78
C SER A 224 -8.69 -2.42 2.04
N GLY A 225 -8.79 -1.47 1.12
CA GLY A 225 -9.74 -0.36 1.18
C GLY A 225 -9.69 0.43 2.51
N SER A 226 -10.87 0.76 3.06
CA SER A 226 -10.98 1.58 4.25
C SER A 226 -10.34 0.97 5.51
N ARG A 227 -10.28 -0.36 5.60
CA ARG A 227 -9.63 -1.05 6.75
C ARG A 227 -8.13 -0.84 6.71
N PHE A 228 -7.53 -0.94 5.52
CA PHE A 228 -6.12 -0.66 5.33
C PHE A 228 -5.81 0.81 5.63
N GLU A 229 -6.57 1.75 5.08
CA GLU A 229 -6.33 3.19 5.27
C GLU A 229 -6.34 3.59 6.75
N GLN A 230 -7.34 3.14 7.51
CA GLN A 230 -7.45 3.43 8.95
C GLN A 230 -6.29 2.83 9.75
N ALA A 231 -5.89 1.59 9.45
CA ALA A 231 -4.78 0.94 10.13
C ALA A 231 -3.44 1.59 9.77
N TRP A 232 -3.19 1.80 8.48
CA TRP A 232 -1.95 2.36 7.95
C TRP A 232 -1.69 3.78 8.45
N ASP A 233 -2.69 4.67 8.38
CA ASP A 233 -2.52 6.05 8.85
C ASP A 233 -2.09 6.12 10.32
N ARG A 234 -2.54 5.16 11.12
CA ARG A 234 -2.22 5.08 12.54
C ARG A 234 -0.80 4.58 12.81
N VAL A 235 -0.29 3.64 12.00
CA VAL A 235 0.94 2.89 12.31
C VAL A 235 2.14 3.24 11.42
N LYS A 236 1.94 3.93 10.29
CA LYS A 236 2.99 4.26 9.31
C LYS A 236 4.20 4.97 9.92
N ASP A 237 3.99 5.84 10.90
CA ASP A 237 5.06 6.62 11.56
C ASP A 237 5.71 5.88 12.74
N LYS A 238 5.22 4.67 13.06
CA LYS A 238 5.64 3.89 14.23
C LYS A 238 5.75 2.39 13.94
N LEU A 239 6.08 2.03 12.70
CA LEU A 239 6.25 0.62 12.28
C LEU A 239 7.28 -0.13 13.13
N ASP A 240 8.33 0.56 13.60
CA ASP A 240 9.36 -0.03 14.45
C ASP A 240 8.88 -0.33 15.89
N SER A 241 7.71 0.18 16.30
CA SER A 241 7.10 -0.15 17.59
C SER A 241 6.12 -1.33 17.54
N LEU A 242 5.76 -1.79 16.34
CA LEU A 242 4.87 -2.93 16.16
C LEU A 242 5.60 -4.25 16.46
N SER A 243 4.85 -5.29 16.81
CA SER A 243 5.40 -6.64 16.83
C SER A 243 5.85 -7.07 15.43
N GLN A 244 6.75 -8.04 15.35
CA GLN A 244 7.24 -8.58 14.06
C GLN A 244 6.08 -9.08 13.19
N LEU A 245 5.06 -9.68 13.79
CA LEU A 245 3.90 -10.21 13.07
C LEU A 245 2.99 -9.10 12.54
N GLU A 246 2.66 -8.10 13.36
CA GLU A 246 1.85 -6.94 12.94
C GLU A 246 2.54 -6.14 11.83
N ARG A 247 3.86 -5.93 11.96
CA ARG A 247 4.67 -5.27 10.94
C ARG A 247 4.61 -6.03 9.62
N ALA A 248 4.87 -7.34 9.65
CA ALA A 248 4.81 -8.18 8.46
C ALA A 248 3.41 -8.14 7.81
N PHE A 249 2.35 -8.21 8.62
CA PHE A 249 0.97 -8.15 8.14
C PHE A 249 0.65 -6.82 7.44
N ILE A 250 0.97 -5.68 8.07
CA ILE A 250 0.63 -4.37 7.52
C ILE A 250 1.50 -4.00 6.32
N GLU A 251 2.79 -4.36 6.32
CA GLU A 251 3.68 -4.15 5.17
C GLU A 251 3.24 -5.00 3.97
N THR A 252 2.83 -6.26 4.20
CA THR A 252 2.28 -7.11 3.12
C THR A 252 0.95 -6.56 2.60
N SER A 253 0.08 -6.08 3.49
CA SER A 253 -1.18 -5.42 3.10
C SER A 253 -0.93 -4.15 2.27
N HIS A 254 0.06 -3.34 2.66
CA HIS A 254 0.46 -2.15 1.90
C HIS A 254 0.99 -2.53 0.51
N ALA A 255 1.84 -3.55 0.42
CA ALA A 255 2.36 -4.03 -0.86
C ALA A 255 1.25 -4.51 -1.81
N LEU A 256 0.24 -5.22 -1.27
CA LEU A 256 -0.94 -5.63 -2.03
C LEU A 256 -1.71 -4.41 -2.57
N VAL A 257 -2.04 -3.45 -1.70
CA VAL A 257 -2.80 -2.24 -2.09
C VAL A 257 -2.04 -1.42 -3.15
N GLU A 258 -0.72 -1.28 -3.02
CA GLU A 258 0.09 -0.57 -4.01
C GLU A 258 0.19 -1.33 -5.35
N ALA A 259 0.18 -2.67 -5.32
CA ALA A 259 0.10 -3.47 -6.54
C ALA A 259 -1.27 -3.32 -7.23
N GLU A 260 -2.37 -3.36 -6.48
CA GLU A 260 -3.73 -3.15 -7.01
C GLU A 260 -3.92 -1.75 -7.62
N LYS A 261 -3.40 -0.70 -6.96
CA LYS A 261 -3.40 0.67 -7.50
C LYS A 261 -2.61 0.76 -8.79
N ARG A 262 -1.41 0.17 -8.83
CA ARG A 262 -0.54 0.17 -10.01
C ARG A 262 -1.22 -0.54 -11.18
N GLN A 263 -1.84 -1.70 -10.94
CA GLN A 263 -2.58 -2.43 -11.96
C GLN A 263 -3.77 -1.62 -12.49
N SER A 264 -4.55 -1.01 -11.60
CA SER A 264 -5.70 -0.17 -11.97
C SER A 264 -5.28 1.03 -12.82
N GLU A 265 -4.15 1.65 -12.49
CA GLU A 265 -3.58 2.78 -13.23
C GLU A 265 -3.05 2.36 -14.60
N VAL A 266 -2.36 1.22 -14.70
CA VAL A 266 -1.93 0.65 -15.97
C VAL A 266 -3.14 0.36 -16.86
N GLU A 267 -4.20 -0.26 -16.33
CA GLU A 267 -5.42 -0.51 -17.09
C GLU A 267 -6.09 0.79 -17.56
N ARG A 268 -6.08 1.85 -16.74
CA ARG A 268 -6.57 3.18 -17.12
C ARG A 268 -5.76 3.75 -18.28
N LEU A 269 -4.44 3.75 -18.17
CA LEU A 269 -3.53 4.25 -19.22
C LEU A 269 -3.70 3.46 -20.52
N LEU A 270 -3.84 2.14 -20.47
CA LEU A 270 -4.07 1.32 -21.67
C LEU A 270 -5.43 1.63 -22.34
N ARG A 271 -6.48 1.95 -21.56
CA ARG A 271 -7.76 2.42 -22.13
C ARG A 271 -7.60 3.77 -22.80
N GLU A 272 -6.96 4.73 -22.12
CA GLU A 272 -6.72 6.08 -22.66
C GLU A 272 -5.87 6.04 -23.93
N ALA A 273 -4.84 5.19 -23.97
CA ALA A 273 -4.00 5.01 -25.13
C ALA A 273 -4.81 4.52 -26.35
N ARG A 274 -5.70 3.54 -26.15
CA ARG A 274 -6.57 3.00 -27.20
C ARG A 274 -7.61 4.01 -27.67
N GLU A 275 -8.17 4.82 -26.78
CA GLU A 275 -9.09 5.89 -27.13
C GLU A 275 -8.40 7.02 -27.91
N ALA A 276 -7.22 7.46 -27.45
CA ALA A 276 -6.40 8.43 -28.14
C ALA A 276 -5.99 7.94 -29.54
N LYS A 277 -5.62 6.66 -29.67
CA LYS A 277 -5.34 5.99 -30.96
C LYS A 277 -6.54 6.08 -31.91
N ARG A 278 -7.74 5.71 -31.45
CA ARG A 278 -8.99 5.81 -32.23
C ARG A 278 -9.33 7.25 -32.63
N ALA A 279 -8.99 8.21 -31.78
CA ALA A 279 -9.19 9.64 -32.03
C ALA A 279 -8.09 10.29 -32.90
N GLY A 280 -7.07 9.54 -33.34
CA GLY A 280 -5.95 10.07 -34.13
C GLY A 280 -4.96 10.92 -33.33
N LYS A 281 -5.01 10.89 -32.00
CA LYS A 281 -4.12 11.66 -31.11
C LYS A 281 -2.86 10.84 -30.80
N ALA A 282 -1.94 10.77 -31.76
CA ALA A 282 -0.75 9.91 -31.67
C ALA A 282 0.13 10.21 -30.44
N HIS A 283 0.41 11.49 -30.15
CA HIS A 283 1.25 11.85 -29.02
C HIS A 283 0.67 11.39 -27.67
N ASP A 284 -0.63 11.61 -27.47
CA ASP A 284 -1.34 11.19 -26.25
C ASP A 284 -1.33 9.65 -26.12
N ALA A 285 -1.58 8.94 -27.23
CA ALA A 285 -1.58 7.48 -27.24
C ALA A 285 -0.19 6.90 -26.92
N ILE A 286 0.86 7.43 -27.55
CA ILE A 286 2.25 7.00 -27.31
C ILE A 286 2.67 7.29 -25.88
N ALA A 287 2.35 8.48 -25.35
CA ALA A 287 2.67 8.86 -23.98
C ALA A 287 1.99 7.92 -22.97
N ALA A 288 0.71 7.60 -23.17
CA ALA A 288 -0.03 6.70 -22.29
C ALA A 288 0.52 5.26 -22.33
N PHE A 289 0.84 4.72 -23.52
CA PHE A 289 1.51 3.40 -23.62
C PHE A 289 2.89 3.39 -22.94
N ALA A 290 3.71 4.44 -23.14
CA ALA A 290 5.03 4.54 -22.51
C ALA A 290 4.95 4.64 -20.98
N GLN A 291 3.97 5.39 -20.46
CA GLN A 291 3.72 5.49 -19.03
C GLN A 291 3.26 4.14 -18.44
N ALA A 292 2.39 3.40 -19.14
CA ALA A 292 1.96 2.07 -18.73
C ALA A 292 3.16 1.10 -18.62
N GLY A 293 4.08 1.13 -19.59
CA GLY A 293 5.30 0.31 -19.55
C GLY A 293 6.30 0.71 -18.47
N THR A 294 6.31 1.99 -18.07
CA THR A 294 7.14 2.46 -16.95
C THR A 294 6.60 1.95 -15.61
N LEU A 295 5.28 1.86 -15.47
CA LEU A 295 4.63 1.33 -14.27
C LEU A 295 4.72 -0.20 -14.19
N GLU A 296 4.53 -0.91 -15.30
CA GLU A 296 4.59 -2.38 -15.34
C GLU A 296 5.50 -2.87 -16.48
N PRO A 297 6.82 -3.00 -16.24
CA PRO A 297 7.78 -3.40 -17.28
C PRO A 297 7.55 -4.81 -17.85
N ASN A 298 6.84 -5.68 -17.11
CA ASN A 298 6.60 -7.08 -17.48
C ASN A 298 5.20 -7.32 -18.05
N LEU A 299 4.59 -6.29 -18.67
CA LEU A 299 3.34 -6.43 -19.39
C LEU A 299 3.45 -7.52 -20.48
N THR A 300 2.43 -8.38 -20.56
CA THR A 300 2.32 -9.36 -21.66
C THR A 300 2.03 -8.71 -23.00
N LEU A 301 1.54 -7.47 -22.99
CA LEU A 301 1.28 -6.67 -24.17
C LEU A 301 2.59 -6.10 -24.71
N ASP A 302 2.86 -6.33 -26.00
CA ASP A 302 4.00 -5.72 -26.69
C ASP A 302 3.72 -4.23 -26.95
N LEU A 303 4.14 -3.39 -25.99
CA LEU A 303 3.94 -1.94 -26.05
C LEU A 303 4.73 -1.28 -27.19
N GLU A 304 5.86 -1.86 -27.59
CA GLU A 304 6.66 -1.33 -28.69
C GLU A 304 5.93 -1.51 -30.02
N ALA A 305 5.35 -2.70 -30.24
CA ALA A 305 4.50 -2.96 -31.39
C ALA A 305 3.24 -2.07 -31.40
N GLU A 306 2.59 -1.84 -30.26
CA GLU A 306 1.44 -0.94 -30.16
C GLU A 306 1.79 0.52 -30.49
N ILE A 307 2.90 1.02 -29.95
CA ILE A 307 3.39 2.38 -30.25
C ILE A 307 3.72 2.52 -31.73
N GLU A 308 4.36 1.51 -32.34
CA GLU A 308 4.66 1.54 -33.77
C GLU A 308 3.40 1.52 -34.62
N ASP A 309 2.39 0.72 -34.26
CA ASP A 309 1.10 0.68 -34.95
C ASP A 309 0.36 2.02 -34.85
N VAL A 310 0.41 2.70 -33.68
CA VAL A 310 -0.10 4.08 -33.54
C VAL A 310 0.59 5.02 -34.53
N ARG A 311 1.93 5.01 -34.59
CA ARG A 311 2.69 5.89 -35.49
C ARG A 311 2.30 5.63 -36.95
N ARG A 312 2.23 4.36 -37.35
CA ARG A 312 1.84 3.91 -38.69
C ARG A 312 0.44 4.39 -39.06
N GLN A 313 -0.57 4.13 -38.22
CA GLN A 313 -1.97 4.46 -38.51
C GLN A 313 -2.18 5.97 -38.61
N VAL A 314 -1.68 6.75 -37.63
CA VAL A 314 -1.87 8.20 -37.65
C VAL A 314 -1.10 8.85 -38.80
N ALA A 315 0.15 8.43 -39.05
CA ALA A 315 0.91 8.94 -40.20
C ALA A 315 0.23 8.60 -41.53
N THR A 316 -0.34 7.40 -41.68
CA THR A 316 -1.10 7.02 -42.89
C THR A 316 -2.31 7.92 -43.10
N HIS A 317 -3.09 8.22 -42.05
CA HIS A 317 -4.21 9.15 -42.16
C HIS A 317 -3.78 10.58 -42.51
N LEU A 318 -2.67 11.06 -41.93
CA LEU A 318 -2.09 12.36 -42.26
C LEU A 318 -1.62 12.43 -43.71
N VAL A 319 -0.96 11.37 -44.20
CA VAL A 319 -0.54 11.25 -45.61
C VAL A 319 -1.76 11.31 -46.52
N GLN A 320 -2.79 10.50 -46.28
CA GLN A 320 -4.03 10.52 -47.07
C GLN A 320 -4.73 11.88 -47.05
N ALA A 321 -4.69 12.60 -45.91
CA ALA A 321 -5.20 13.95 -45.83
C ALA A 321 -4.37 14.94 -46.65
N GLY A 322 -3.03 14.81 -46.60
CA GLY A 322 -2.11 15.59 -47.43
C GLY A 322 -2.31 15.35 -48.92
N GLU A 323 -2.48 14.09 -49.35
CA GLU A 323 -2.78 13.72 -50.74
C GLU A 323 -4.09 14.35 -51.24
N ARG A 324 -5.16 14.33 -50.43
CA ARG A 324 -6.42 15.00 -50.76
C ARG A 324 -6.25 16.52 -50.91
N LEU A 325 -5.52 17.15 -50.00
CA LEU A 325 -5.23 18.59 -50.09
C LEU A 325 -4.40 18.93 -51.33
N ALA A 326 -3.41 18.11 -51.66
CA ALA A 326 -2.60 18.27 -52.85
C ALA A 326 -3.43 18.11 -54.14
N ALA A 327 -4.38 17.17 -54.17
CA ALA A 327 -5.32 17.01 -55.29
C ALA A 327 -6.23 18.24 -55.50
N ASP A 328 -6.45 19.04 -54.44
CA ASP A 328 -7.20 20.31 -54.47
C ASP A 328 -6.29 21.54 -54.66
N ASP A 329 -5.04 21.36 -55.13
CA ASP A 329 -4.01 22.40 -55.32
C ASP A 329 -3.60 23.15 -54.03
N LYS A 330 -3.86 22.59 -52.84
CA LYS A 330 -3.49 23.17 -51.53
C LYS A 330 -2.14 22.66 -51.03
N TYR A 331 -1.09 22.89 -51.82
CA TYR A 331 0.25 22.33 -51.57
C TYR A 331 0.87 22.72 -50.22
N ALA A 332 0.65 23.95 -49.74
CA ALA A 332 1.18 24.40 -48.45
C ALA A 332 0.51 23.66 -47.27
N GLU A 333 -0.80 23.43 -47.32
CA GLU A 333 -1.53 22.68 -46.28
C GLU A 333 -1.16 21.18 -46.33
N ALA A 334 -1.02 20.63 -47.53
CA ALA A 334 -0.53 19.26 -47.72
C ALA A 334 0.88 19.07 -47.12
N ALA A 335 1.75 20.07 -47.28
CA ALA A 335 3.09 20.05 -46.71
C ALA A 335 3.13 19.94 -45.20
N GLU A 336 2.28 20.69 -44.51
CA GLU A 336 2.17 20.59 -43.06
C GLU A 336 1.67 19.20 -42.64
N LYS A 337 0.74 18.58 -43.39
CA LYS A 337 0.27 17.22 -43.08
C LYS A 337 1.38 16.16 -43.23
N PHE A 338 2.18 16.24 -44.28
CA PHE A 338 3.31 15.32 -44.45
C PHE A 338 4.41 15.54 -43.43
N LYS A 339 4.67 16.80 -43.04
CA LYS A 339 5.60 17.15 -41.96
C LYS A 339 5.12 16.64 -40.60
N GLU A 340 3.83 16.77 -40.29
CA GLU A 340 3.19 16.15 -39.12
C GLU A 340 3.38 14.63 -39.13
N ALA A 341 3.14 13.97 -40.28
CA ALA A 341 3.33 12.53 -40.43
C ALA A 341 4.79 12.11 -40.22
N LEU A 342 5.74 12.87 -40.77
CA LEU A 342 7.17 12.64 -40.62
C LEU A 342 7.61 12.76 -39.15
N ALA A 343 7.10 13.75 -38.43
CA ALA A 343 7.44 14.01 -37.03
C ALA A 343 7.04 12.87 -36.08
N LEU A 344 6.07 12.02 -36.48
CA LEU A 344 5.69 10.83 -35.72
C LEU A 344 6.73 9.70 -35.80
N ALA A 345 7.77 9.83 -36.62
CA ALA A 345 8.74 8.79 -36.91
C ALA A 345 8.08 7.43 -37.26
N PRO A 346 7.15 7.38 -38.23
CA PRO A 346 6.45 6.16 -38.60
C PRO A 346 7.41 5.17 -39.25
N PRO A 347 7.11 3.86 -39.20
CA PRO A 347 7.97 2.82 -39.74
C PRO A 347 8.21 3.02 -41.25
N PRO A 348 9.33 2.52 -41.81
CA PRO A 348 9.76 2.82 -43.18
C PRO A 348 8.75 2.47 -44.27
N ASP A 349 7.91 1.47 -44.03
CA ASP A 349 6.85 1.02 -44.92
C ASP A 349 5.60 1.92 -44.92
N THR A 350 5.59 3.00 -44.13
CA THR A 350 4.58 4.07 -44.22
C THR A 350 4.97 5.07 -45.31
N PRO A 351 4.11 5.34 -46.32
CA PRO A 351 4.44 6.16 -47.49
C PRO A 351 4.43 7.67 -47.16
N VAL A 352 5.41 8.13 -46.39
CA VAL A 352 5.56 9.56 -46.06
C VAL A 352 6.36 10.27 -47.15
N TYR A 353 5.81 11.38 -47.65
CA TYR A 353 6.46 12.26 -48.62
C TYR A 353 7.13 13.45 -47.93
N VAL A 354 8.16 14.01 -48.57
CA VAL A 354 8.88 15.21 -48.12
C VAL A 354 8.80 16.27 -49.22
N TRP A 355 8.54 17.52 -48.83
CA TRP A 355 8.49 18.65 -49.76
C TRP A 355 9.89 19.12 -50.07
N ILE A 356 10.23 19.20 -51.35
CA ILE A 356 11.41 19.90 -51.81
C ILE A 356 10.94 21.21 -52.46
N PRO A 357 11.28 22.38 -51.89
CA PRO A 357 10.80 23.65 -52.40
C PRO A 357 11.37 23.98 -53.79
N PRO A 358 10.63 24.74 -54.62
CA PRO A 358 11.15 25.23 -55.89
C PRO A 358 12.37 26.12 -55.69
N GLY A 359 13.32 26.08 -56.62
CA GLY A 359 14.50 26.94 -56.55
C GLY A 359 15.72 26.40 -57.28
N GLU A 360 16.72 27.26 -57.37
CA GLU A 360 18.03 26.96 -57.95
C GLU A 360 18.91 26.18 -56.96
N PHE A 361 19.70 25.26 -57.47
CA PHE A 361 20.78 24.60 -56.73
C PHE A 361 21.97 24.34 -57.67
N LEU A 362 23.13 24.04 -57.08
CA LEU A 362 24.31 23.64 -57.82
C LEU A 362 24.29 22.12 -58.03
N MET A 363 24.06 21.70 -59.27
CA MET A 363 24.06 20.30 -59.71
C MET A 363 25.46 19.91 -60.18
N GLY A 364 25.89 18.69 -59.88
CA GLY A 364 27.23 18.19 -60.19
C GLY A 364 28.29 18.64 -59.18
N SER A 365 29.53 18.28 -59.49
CA SER A 365 30.69 18.42 -58.63
C SER A 365 31.63 19.51 -59.12
N ASP A 366 32.28 20.20 -58.19
CA ASP A 366 33.28 21.22 -58.51
C ASP A 366 34.46 20.58 -59.28
N GLU A 367 35.06 21.33 -60.20
CA GLU A 367 36.20 20.86 -60.98
C GLU A 367 37.36 20.35 -60.09
N SER A 368 37.53 20.95 -58.91
CA SER A 368 38.54 20.58 -57.93
C SER A 368 38.22 19.31 -57.13
N ASP A 369 37.02 18.73 -57.21
CA ASP A 369 36.71 17.46 -56.54
C ASP A 369 37.41 16.31 -57.27
N THR A 370 38.46 15.77 -56.64
CA THR A 370 39.27 14.67 -57.19
C THR A 370 38.61 13.30 -57.05
N ARG A 371 37.47 13.21 -56.35
CA ARG A 371 36.69 11.97 -56.21
C ARG A 371 35.53 11.87 -57.20
N ALA A 372 35.15 12.99 -57.83
CA ALA A 372 34.07 13.04 -58.81
C ALA A 372 34.53 12.57 -60.20
N GLY A 373 33.69 11.79 -60.87
CA GLY A 373 33.90 11.39 -62.27
C GLY A 373 33.79 12.54 -63.26
N ASP A 374 34.23 12.31 -64.51
CA ASP A 374 34.11 13.29 -65.60
C ASP A 374 32.65 13.57 -65.97
N ASP A 375 31.74 12.61 -65.74
CA ASP A 375 30.30 12.70 -65.96
C ASP A 375 29.55 13.43 -64.83
N GLU A 376 30.20 13.67 -63.69
CA GLU A 376 29.68 14.47 -62.58
C GLU A 376 30.07 15.96 -62.69
N LYS A 377 30.86 16.34 -63.69
CA LYS A 377 31.41 17.69 -63.90
C LYS A 377 30.93 18.29 -65.24
N PRO A 378 30.89 19.63 -65.38
CA PRO A 378 31.14 20.65 -64.35
C PRO A 378 29.92 20.87 -63.46
N GLN A 379 30.15 21.40 -62.26
CA GLN A 379 29.08 21.96 -61.44
C GLN A 379 28.39 23.13 -62.16
N HIS A 380 27.07 23.14 -62.18
CA HIS A 380 26.28 24.19 -62.83
C HIS A 380 24.95 24.43 -62.11
N THR A 381 24.39 25.63 -62.28
CA THR A 381 23.11 26.01 -61.67
C THR A 381 21.94 25.38 -62.42
N VAL A 382 21.06 24.69 -61.70
CA VAL A 382 19.82 24.10 -62.22
C VAL A 382 18.64 24.60 -61.39
N TYR A 383 17.57 25.06 -62.06
CA TYR A 383 16.29 25.35 -61.42
C TYR A 383 15.41 24.10 -61.42
N VAL A 384 14.84 23.75 -60.27
CA VAL A 384 13.88 22.66 -60.12
C VAL A 384 12.62 23.20 -59.45
N ASP A 385 11.45 22.87 -60.01
CA ASP A 385 10.14 23.17 -59.42
C ASP A 385 9.96 22.51 -58.04
N GLY A 386 8.88 22.86 -57.34
CA GLY A 386 8.55 22.21 -56.08
C GLY A 386 8.00 20.80 -56.32
N PHE A 387 8.51 19.81 -55.60
CA PHE A 387 8.06 18.43 -55.75
C PHE A 387 8.06 17.66 -54.43
N TRP A 388 7.31 16.56 -54.41
CA TRP A 388 7.28 15.60 -53.32
C TRP A 388 8.14 14.40 -53.66
N ILE A 389 8.95 13.94 -52.70
CA ILE A 389 9.71 12.69 -52.82
C ILE A 389 9.47 11.82 -51.59
N MET A 390 9.40 10.50 -51.79
CA MET A 390 9.27 9.57 -50.65
C MET A 390 10.48 9.70 -49.73
N ARG A 391 10.22 9.74 -48.42
CA ARG A 391 11.24 9.86 -47.36
C ARG A 391 12.30 8.75 -47.42
N VAL A 392 11.90 7.55 -47.81
CA VAL A 392 12.75 6.36 -47.90
C VAL A 392 12.51 5.65 -49.23
N PRO A 393 13.48 4.85 -49.72
CA PRO A 393 13.23 3.97 -50.86
C PRO A 393 12.02 3.06 -50.60
N VAL A 394 11.33 2.69 -51.69
CA VAL A 394 10.18 1.77 -51.65
C VAL A 394 10.57 0.48 -50.94
N THR A 395 9.79 0.09 -49.93
CA THR A 395 10.06 -1.14 -49.18
C THR A 395 9.54 -2.38 -49.88
N ASN A 396 10.06 -3.55 -49.48
CA ASN A 396 9.56 -4.83 -49.96
C ASN A 396 8.05 -5.00 -49.70
N ALA A 397 7.54 -4.61 -48.53
CA ALA A 397 6.11 -4.68 -48.20
C ALA A 397 5.25 -3.80 -49.12
N GLN A 398 5.72 -2.58 -49.40
CA GLN A 398 5.04 -1.66 -50.31
C GLN A 398 5.01 -2.21 -51.74
N TYR A 399 6.15 -2.67 -52.25
CA TYR A 399 6.23 -3.28 -53.59
C TYR A 399 5.38 -4.56 -53.69
N ALA A 400 5.38 -5.40 -52.64
CA ALA A 400 4.58 -6.62 -52.59
C ALA A 400 3.07 -6.34 -52.68
N SER A 401 2.62 -5.17 -52.20
CA SER A 401 1.22 -4.75 -52.32
C SER A 401 0.85 -4.44 -53.77
N ALA A 402 1.74 -3.78 -54.52
CA ALA A 402 1.55 -3.56 -55.96
C ALA A 402 1.56 -4.87 -56.76
N VAL A 403 2.38 -5.85 -56.36
CA VAL A 403 2.41 -7.18 -57.00
C VAL A 403 1.13 -7.97 -56.72
N SER A 404 0.61 -7.93 -55.49
CA SER A 404 -0.61 -8.66 -55.13
C SER A 404 -1.86 -8.10 -55.82
N GLU A 405 -1.88 -6.80 -56.13
CA GLU A 405 -2.91 -6.15 -56.94
C GLU A 405 -2.71 -6.33 -58.46
N GLY A 406 -1.62 -6.99 -58.88
CA GLY A 406 -1.30 -7.22 -60.30
C GLY A 406 -0.79 -5.99 -61.06
N ALA A 407 -0.49 -4.89 -60.36
CA ALA A 407 0.07 -3.68 -60.95
C ALA A 407 1.57 -3.80 -61.26
N CYS A 408 2.29 -4.64 -60.50
CA CYS A 408 3.71 -4.91 -60.68
C CYS A 408 3.99 -6.41 -60.85
N THR A 409 5.11 -6.73 -61.51
CA THR A 409 5.67 -8.11 -61.53
C THR A 409 6.68 -8.30 -60.40
N PRO A 410 6.88 -9.52 -59.87
CA PRO A 410 7.91 -9.81 -58.88
C PRO A 410 9.32 -9.34 -59.31
N PRO A 411 10.14 -8.79 -58.39
CA PRO A 411 11.53 -8.41 -58.66
C PRO A 411 12.43 -9.65 -58.74
N ALA A 412 13.65 -9.50 -59.27
CA ALA A 412 14.60 -10.59 -59.44
C ALA A 412 15.37 -10.96 -58.14
N ASN A 413 14.69 -10.92 -56.99
CA ASN A 413 15.23 -11.29 -55.69
C ASN A 413 14.27 -12.25 -54.93
N ARG A 414 14.75 -12.89 -53.87
CA ARG A 414 13.95 -13.83 -53.03
C ARG A 414 13.54 -13.25 -51.67
N ARG A 415 13.80 -11.96 -51.43
CA ARG A 415 13.56 -11.29 -50.15
C ARG A 415 12.28 -10.44 -50.16
N TRP A 416 11.79 -10.08 -51.34
CA TRP A 416 10.68 -9.12 -51.50
C TRP A 416 9.35 -9.56 -50.89
N ASP A 417 9.10 -10.86 -50.80
CA ASP A 417 7.88 -11.46 -50.22
C ASP A 417 8.11 -12.04 -48.82
N ASN A 418 9.33 -11.93 -48.26
CA ASN A 418 9.66 -12.46 -46.95
C ASN A 418 9.35 -11.40 -45.85
N PRO A 419 8.48 -11.72 -44.87
CA PRO A 419 8.11 -10.79 -43.80
C PRO A 419 9.30 -10.24 -43.00
N GLN A 420 10.39 -11.00 -42.86
CA GLN A 420 11.60 -10.55 -42.17
C GLN A 420 12.27 -9.34 -42.86
N PHE A 421 12.13 -9.24 -44.18
CA PHE A 421 12.72 -8.17 -44.99
C PHE A 421 11.68 -7.13 -45.45
N ALA A 422 10.46 -7.18 -44.92
CA ALA A 422 9.33 -6.33 -45.30
C ALA A 422 9.67 -4.82 -45.32
N ARG A 423 10.53 -4.37 -44.40
CA ARG A 423 10.92 -2.96 -44.24
C ARG A 423 12.21 -2.56 -44.98
N HIS A 424 12.88 -3.51 -45.62
CA HIS A 424 14.07 -3.22 -46.41
C HIS A 424 13.66 -2.61 -47.75
N PRO A 425 14.52 -1.77 -48.37
CA PRO A 425 14.34 -1.36 -49.76
C PRO A 425 14.17 -2.57 -50.68
N VAL A 426 13.25 -2.47 -51.63
CA VAL A 426 13.16 -3.45 -52.71
C VAL A 426 14.39 -3.32 -53.61
N THR A 427 15.03 -4.45 -53.91
CA THR A 427 16.22 -4.52 -54.78
C THR A 427 15.93 -5.32 -56.04
N ASP A 428 16.84 -5.29 -57.01
CA ASP A 428 16.75 -6.11 -58.23
C ASP A 428 15.43 -5.88 -59.02
N VAL A 429 14.95 -4.63 -58.97
CA VAL A 429 13.86 -4.12 -59.81
C VAL A 429 14.44 -3.50 -61.08
N THR A 430 13.80 -3.75 -62.21
CA THR A 430 14.11 -3.06 -63.48
C THR A 430 13.55 -1.65 -63.48
N TRP A 431 14.03 -0.80 -64.39
CA TRP A 431 13.49 0.55 -64.56
C TRP A 431 11.99 0.55 -64.90
N ASP A 432 11.54 -0.40 -65.74
CA ASP A 432 10.12 -0.55 -66.10
C ASP A 432 9.27 -0.95 -64.88
N GLN A 433 9.77 -1.83 -64.02
CA GLN A 433 9.11 -2.21 -62.77
C GLN A 433 9.01 -1.03 -61.79
N ALA A 434 10.09 -0.25 -61.66
CA ALA A 434 10.09 0.95 -60.82
C ALA A 434 9.10 2.00 -61.34
N GLN A 435 9.02 2.18 -62.66
CA GLN A 435 8.04 3.07 -63.29
C GLN A 435 6.60 2.58 -63.14
N ALA A 436 6.36 1.27 -63.26
CA ALA A 436 5.04 0.67 -63.04
C ALA A 436 4.56 0.91 -61.60
N TYR A 437 5.44 0.66 -60.61
CA TYR A 437 5.15 0.94 -59.21
C TYR A 437 4.84 2.42 -58.99
N ALA A 438 5.69 3.32 -59.50
CA ALA A 438 5.51 4.75 -59.33
C ALA A 438 4.16 5.24 -59.89
N ARG A 439 3.73 4.72 -61.06
CA ARG A 439 2.41 5.03 -61.62
C ARG A 439 1.26 4.47 -60.80
N TRP A 440 1.40 3.25 -60.27
CA TRP A 440 0.36 2.62 -59.44
C TRP A 440 0.08 3.41 -58.16
N VAL A 441 1.12 3.95 -57.51
CA VAL A 441 0.95 4.87 -56.35
C VAL A 441 0.56 6.30 -56.75
N GLY A 442 0.22 6.55 -58.02
CA GLY A 442 -0.16 7.88 -58.52
C GLY A 442 0.99 8.89 -58.63
N GLY A 443 2.25 8.42 -58.57
CA GLY A 443 3.46 9.22 -58.66
C GLY A 443 4.25 9.00 -59.95
N ARG A 444 5.53 9.38 -59.89
CA ARG A 444 6.52 9.17 -60.96
C ARG A 444 7.92 8.99 -60.37
N LEU A 445 8.85 8.52 -61.19
CA LEU A 445 10.27 8.56 -60.83
C LEU A 445 10.75 10.03 -60.81
N PRO A 446 11.67 10.40 -59.90
CA PRO A 446 12.31 11.70 -59.93
C PRO A 446 13.22 11.82 -61.16
N THR A 447 13.41 13.05 -61.64
CA THR A 447 14.53 13.34 -62.54
C THR A 447 15.85 13.28 -61.76
N GLU A 448 16.97 13.16 -62.46
CA GLU A 448 18.29 13.19 -61.82
C GLU A 448 18.52 14.49 -61.04
N ALA A 449 18.14 15.63 -61.62
CA ALA A 449 18.24 16.94 -60.95
C ALA A 449 17.36 17.03 -59.69
N GLU A 450 16.14 16.47 -59.72
CA GLU A 450 15.28 16.38 -58.53
C GLU A 450 15.90 15.49 -57.46
N TRP A 451 16.44 14.33 -57.84
CA TRP A 451 17.06 13.40 -56.90
C TRP A 451 18.30 14.01 -56.24
N GLU A 452 19.18 14.65 -57.02
CA GLU A 452 20.38 15.29 -56.49
C GLU A 452 20.04 16.47 -55.57
N LYS A 453 19.07 17.30 -55.95
CA LYS A 453 18.59 18.39 -55.10
C LYS A 453 18.04 17.87 -53.77
N ALA A 454 17.25 16.81 -53.78
CA ALA A 454 16.72 16.21 -52.55
C ALA A 454 17.84 15.60 -51.68
N ALA A 455 18.87 15.00 -52.28
CA ALA A 455 19.97 14.37 -51.56
C ALA A 455 20.94 15.36 -50.89
N ARG A 456 21.07 16.58 -51.44
CA ARG A 456 21.94 17.63 -50.88
C ARG A 456 21.38 18.31 -49.62
N GLY A 457 20.09 18.16 -49.34
CA GLY A 457 19.37 18.85 -48.26
C GLY A 457 19.14 20.32 -48.57
#